data_AF-A0A098CJC2-F1
#
_entry.id   AF-A0A098CJC2-F1
#
_cell.length_a   1.000
_cell.length_b   1.000
_cell.length_c   1.000
_cell.angle_alpha   90.00
_cell.angle_beta   90.00
_cell.angle_gamma   90.00
#
_symmetry.space_group_name_H-M   'P 1'
#
loop_
_entity.id
_entity.type
_entity.pdbx_description
1 polymer ?
#
loop_
_entity_poly.entity_id
_entity_poly.type
_entity_poly.pdbx_seq_one_letter_code
_entity_poly.pdbx_strand_id
1 'polypeptide(L)'
;SVHALASVRAVEDSVGVSVPPTAELIRNIMQATLYLHDHVVHFYHLHALDWVDIVNALKADPKKAAEMASSFSKWDKNTPAYFAQVQTKIKNFADSGLGIFANGYWGHPAYKLPPEVNLIAVAHYLDALEWQKEIVKIHAVFGGKNPHPNYLVGGVPCSIDTDEVAAINTERLNLVAYQIKKAEEFVNEVYIPDLLAVANLYKDWAKYGGGLSNYLAYGEFPTNGFSNVNSFKYARGAILGRDLSHVHPVNPRDSQEIKEYIASSWYDYDGDAKAGLHPWAGETNIHYSGPKPPFETLAGYEKYSFLKTPRWKENPMEVGPLARLLVSYASGHADVKEVVNSTLGKLGVPTEALFSTLGRTAARGLDAALALIYLKEFFGDLMERVKTRETSTFNNEKWEPKSWPSDCEGVGLAEAPRGALAHWIKIKDGKIANYQLVVPTTWNGSPCDHKGQRSAYEASLIGTPVANIQEPVEILRTVHS
;
A
#
# COMPACT_ATOMS: atom_id res chain seq x y z
N SER A 1 -10.39 -4.46 -2.14
CA SER A 1 -10.98 -3.37 -2.93
C SER A 1 -10.15 -3.08 -4.17
N VAL A 2 -8.82 -2.90 -4.06
CA VAL A 2 -7.99 -2.50 -5.21
C VAL A 2 -7.98 -3.48 -6.41
N HIS A 3 -8.04 -4.79 -6.19
CA HIS A 3 -8.18 -5.76 -7.29
C HIS A 3 -9.51 -5.62 -8.05
N ALA A 4 -10.59 -5.20 -7.37
CA ALA A 4 -11.85 -4.92 -8.04
C ALA A 4 -11.74 -3.65 -8.89
N LEU A 5 -11.07 -2.61 -8.40
CA LEU A 5 -10.75 -1.40 -9.18
C LEU A 5 -9.91 -1.72 -10.43
N ALA A 6 -8.82 -2.47 -10.27
CA ALA A 6 -7.99 -2.91 -11.40
C ALA A 6 -8.79 -3.79 -12.37
N SER A 7 -9.66 -4.66 -11.87
CA SER A 7 -10.51 -5.52 -12.70
C SER A 7 -11.51 -4.73 -13.54
N VAL A 8 -12.27 -3.80 -12.94
CA VAL A 8 -13.21 -2.98 -13.71
C VAL A 8 -12.47 -2.12 -14.74
N ARG A 9 -11.31 -1.54 -14.38
CA ARG A 9 -10.46 -0.80 -15.33
C ARG A 9 -9.99 -1.67 -16.49
N ALA A 10 -9.63 -2.92 -16.24
CA ALA A 10 -9.18 -3.84 -17.29
C ALA A 10 -10.31 -4.17 -18.28
N VAL A 11 -11.52 -4.40 -17.77
CA VAL A 11 -12.70 -4.63 -18.62
C VAL A 11 -13.06 -3.34 -19.37
N GLU A 12 -13.02 -2.19 -18.70
CA GLU A 12 -13.33 -0.88 -19.30
C GLU A 12 -12.39 -0.53 -20.46
N ASP A 13 -11.09 -0.76 -20.26
CA ASP A 13 -10.06 -0.63 -21.30
C ASP A 13 -10.31 -1.62 -22.45
N SER A 14 -10.68 -2.87 -22.15
CA SER A 14 -10.95 -3.91 -23.14
C SER A 14 -12.14 -3.58 -24.05
N VAL A 15 -13.25 -3.09 -23.49
CA VAL A 15 -14.49 -2.83 -24.25
C VAL A 15 -14.63 -1.38 -24.70
N GLY A 16 -13.71 -0.51 -24.31
CA GLY A 16 -13.65 0.91 -24.66
C GLY A 16 -14.77 1.74 -24.05
N VAL A 17 -15.13 1.49 -22.79
CA VAL A 17 -16.16 2.28 -22.08
C VAL A 17 -15.52 3.28 -21.13
N SER A 18 -15.99 4.52 -21.17
CA SER A 18 -15.60 5.57 -20.24
C SER A 18 -16.51 5.60 -19.02
N VAL A 19 -15.97 6.01 -17.88
CA VAL A 19 -16.75 6.15 -16.65
C VAL A 19 -17.17 7.62 -16.45
N PRO A 20 -18.38 7.88 -15.89
CA PRO A 20 -18.77 9.23 -15.53
C PRO A 20 -17.78 9.87 -14.53
N PRO A 21 -17.51 11.18 -14.60
CA PRO A 21 -16.59 11.86 -13.68
C PRO A 21 -16.95 11.66 -12.19
N THR A 22 -18.23 11.63 -11.86
CA THR A 22 -18.71 11.38 -10.49
C THR A 22 -18.36 9.98 -10.01
N ALA A 23 -18.42 8.98 -10.90
CA ALA A 23 -17.99 7.62 -10.59
C ALA A 23 -16.46 7.51 -10.41
N GLU A 24 -15.68 8.25 -11.21
CA GLU A 24 -14.23 8.34 -11.06
C GLU A 24 -13.85 8.93 -9.69
N LEU A 25 -14.50 10.02 -9.27
CA LEU A 25 -14.31 10.60 -7.95
C LEU A 25 -14.65 9.63 -6.81
N ILE A 26 -15.75 8.90 -6.90
CA ILE A 26 -16.11 7.89 -5.88
C ILE A 26 -15.06 6.78 -5.83
N ARG A 27 -14.56 6.31 -6.98
CA ARG A 27 -13.46 5.33 -7.04
C ARG A 27 -12.19 5.88 -6.40
N ASN A 28 -11.85 7.14 -6.64
CA ASN A 28 -10.71 7.81 -6.01
C ASN A 28 -10.89 7.95 -4.49
N ILE A 29 -12.08 8.31 -4.02
CA ILE A 29 -12.41 8.38 -2.58
C ILE A 29 -12.25 7.01 -1.92
N MET A 30 -12.77 5.94 -2.54
CA MET A 30 -12.58 4.58 -2.04
C MET A 30 -11.10 4.18 -2.07
N GLN A 31 -10.38 4.51 -3.13
CA GLN A 31 -8.96 4.19 -3.19
C GLN A 31 -8.15 4.94 -2.13
N ALA A 32 -8.36 6.24 -1.92
CA ALA A 32 -7.69 7.01 -0.87
C ALA A 32 -8.07 6.53 0.55
N THR A 33 -9.32 6.12 0.76
CA THR A 33 -9.78 5.48 2.01
C THR A 33 -9.01 4.19 2.28
N LEU A 34 -8.82 3.34 1.27
CA LEU A 34 -8.01 2.12 1.39
C LEU A 34 -6.58 2.45 1.82
N TYR A 35 -5.99 3.51 1.29
CA TYR A 35 -4.62 3.89 1.61
C TYR A 35 -4.46 4.27 3.07
N LEU A 36 -5.35 5.14 3.55
CA LEU A 36 -5.35 5.56 4.95
C LEU A 36 -5.54 4.37 5.88
N HIS A 37 -6.51 3.49 5.58
CA HIS A 37 -6.75 2.28 6.37
C HIS A 37 -5.55 1.33 6.37
N ASP A 38 -5.07 0.91 5.20
CA ASP A 38 -4.00 -0.09 5.06
C ASP A 38 -2.69 0.44 5.67
N HIS A 39 -2.33 1.70 5.40
CA HIS A 39 -1.07 2.27 5.90
C HIS A 39 -1.04 2.42 7.42
N VAL A 40 -2.15 2.85 8.04
CA VAL A 40 -2.25 2.95 9.50
C VAL A 40 -2.25 1.57 10.14
N VAL A 41 -3.07 0.63 9.63
CA VAL A 41 -3.09 -0.76 10.14
C VAL A 41 -1.72 -1.40 9.99
N HIS A 42 -1.06 -1.21 8.86
CA HIS A 42 0.27 -1.73 8.63
C HIS A 42 1.28 -1.17 9.64
N PHE A 43 1.33 0.16 9.79
CA PHE A 43 2.30 0.78 10.70
C PHE A 43 2.13 0.27 12.13
N TYR A 44 0.92 0.29 12.68
CA TYR A 44 0.71 -0.11 14.07
C TYR A 44 0.66 -1.63 14.25
N HIS A 45 -0.18 -2.33 13.49
CA HIS A 45 -0.54 -3.71 13.78
C HIS A 45 0.35 -4.76 13.11
N LEU A 46 1.17 -4.36 12.12
CA LEU A 46 2.11 -5.27 11.46
C LEU A 46 3.58 -4.89 11.70
N HIS A 47 3.89 -3.59 11.77
CA HIS A 47 5.28 -3.13 11.74
C HIS A 47 5.78 -2.55 13.07
N ALA A 48 4.93 -1.88 13.87
CA ALA A 48 5.38 -1.16 15.06
C ALA A 48 6.06 -2.06 16.09
N LEU A 49 5.63 -3.31 16.22
CA LEU A 49 6.22 -4.25 17.18
C LEU A 49 7.64 -4.68 16.84
N ASP A 50 8.13 -4.40 15.63
CA ASP A 50 9.55 -4.54 15.32
C ASP A 50 10.40 -3.43 15.97
N TRP A 51 9.79 -2.31 16.35
CA TRP A 51 10.45 -1.09 16.85
C TRP A 51 10.09 -0.74 18.29
N VAL A 52 8.93 -1.21 18.76
CA VAL A 52 8.32 -0.94 20.05
C VAL A 52 8.39 -2.17 20.94
N ASP A 53 8.97 -2.00 22.13
CA ASP A 53 9.05 -3.04 23.16
C ASP A 53 7.89 -2.89 24.15
N ILE A 54 6.92 -3.79 24.06
CA ILE A 54 5.71 -3.79 24.90
C ILE A 54 6.05 -4.05 26.37
N VAL A 55 7.03 -4.91 26.67
CA VAL A 55 7.41 -5.21 28.06
C VAL A 55 8.11 -4.00 28.67
N ASN A 56 8.94 -3.30 27.89
CA ASN A 56 9.59 -2.08 28.34
C ASN A 56 8.59 -0.93 28.61
N ALA A 57 7.43 -0.89 27.93
CA ALA A 57 6.36 0.06 28.21
C ALA A 57 5.81 -0.03 29.66
N LEU A 58 5.91 -1.21 30.29
CA LEU A 58 5.48 -1.40 31.69
C LEU A 58 6.35 -0.65 32.71
N LYS A 59 7.53 -0.19 32.29
CA LYS A 59 8.46 0.60 33.13
C LYS A 59 8.27 2.10 33.01
N ALA A 60 7.38 2.55 32.11
CA ALA A 60 7.18 3.96 31.83
C ALA A 60 6.51 4.70 32.99
N ASP A 61 6.86 5.97 33.15
CA ASP A 61 6.08 6.93 33.96
C ASP A 61 4.94 7.51 33.10
N PRO A 62 3.65 7.21 33.40
CA PRO A 62 2.53 7.72 32.62
C PRO A 62 2.45 9.25 32.52
N LYS A 63 2.94 9.97 33.55
CA LYS A 63 2.94 11.43 33.53
C LYS A 63 3.96 11.96 32.53
N LYS A 64 5.17 11.39 32.53
CA LYS A 64 6.21 11.76 31.55
C LYS A 64 5.83 11.36 30.12
N ALA A 65 5.19 10.20 29.95
CA ALA A 65 4.64 9.80 28.65
C ALA A 65 3.62 10.83 28.15
N ALA A 66 2.72 11.31 29.01
CA ALA A 66 1.78 12.37 28.65
C ALA A 66 2.47 13.69 28.28
N GLU A 67 3.38 14.17 29.11
CA GLU A 67 4.15 15.40 28.84
C GLU A 67 4.91 15.32 27.51
N MET A 68 5.50 14.16 27.22
CA MET A 68 6.22 13.93 25.97
C MET A 68 5.28 13.89 24.76
N ALA A 69 4.18 13.13 24.82
CA ALA A 69 3.18 13.06 23.76
C ALA A 69 2.59 14.44 23.44
N SER A 70 2.25 15.21 24.47
CA SER A 70 1.73 16.58 24.33
C SER A 70 2.73 17.57 23.71
N SER A 71 4.04 17.27 23.72
CA SER A 71 5.05 18.14 23.11
C SER A 71 5.04 18.10 21.58
N PHE A 72 4.50 17.04 20.98
CA PHE A 72 4.50 16.82 19.53
C PHE A 72 3.12 16.54 18.93
N SER A 73 2.08 16.37 19.76
CA SER A 73 0.72 16.04 19.34
C SER A 73 -0.33 16.66 20.25
N LYS A 74 -1.44 17.11 19.65
CA LYS A 74 -2.64 17.62 20.34
C LYS A 74 -3.72 16.56 20.53
N TRP A 75 -3.39 15.28 20.34
CA TRP A 75 -4.32 14.17 20.56
C TRP A 75 -4.91 14.22 21.98
N ASP A 76 -6.24 14.18 22.06
CA ASP A 76 -6.99 14.42 23.31
C ASP A 76 -6.72 13.35 24.38
N LYS A 77 -6.31 12.16 23.97
CA LYS A 77 -5.95 11.06 24.87
C LYS A 77 -4.53 11.16 25.43
N ASN A 78 -3.75 12.19 25.09
CA ASN A 78 -2.41 12.42 25.67
C ASN A 78 -2.50 12.87 27.14
N THR A 79 -3.00 12.00 28.02
CA THR A 79 -3.22 12.28 29.44
C THR A 79 -2.56 11.23 30.34
N PRO A 80 -2.06 11.60 31.53
CA PRO A 80 -1.47 10.64 32.46
C PRO A 80 -2.44 9.51 32.83
N ALA A 81 -3.73 9.83 32.98
CA ALA A 81 -4.76 8.86 33.33
C ALA A 81 -4.95 7.80 32.24
N TYR A 82 -4.97 8.20 30.97
CA TYR A 82 -5.10 7.26 29.85
C TYR A 82 -3.87 6.36 29.73
N PHE A 83 -2.66 6.91 29.80
CA PHE A 83 -1.44 6.10 29.75
C PHE A 83 -1.33 5.12 30.92
N ALA A 84 -1.73 5.52 32.14
CA ALA A 84 -1.78 4.62 33.29
C ALA A 84 -2.82 3.50 33.11
N GLN A 85 -3.97 3.80 32.49
CA GLN A 85 -4.98 2.81 32.15
C GLN A 85 -4.46 1.80 31.12
N VAL A 86 -3.81 2.26 30.05
CA VAL A 86 -3.18 1.40 29.03
C VAL A 86 -2.10 0.52 29.66
N GLN A 87 -1.21 1.10 30.48
CA GLN A 87 -0.17 0.35 31.17
C GLN A 87 -0.76 -0.75 32.08
N THR A 88 -1.81 -0.43 32.83
CA THR A 88 -2.54 -1.40 33.67
C THR A 88 -3.16 -2.51 32.82
N LYS A 89 -3.75 -2.16 31.67
CA LYS A 89 -4.34 -3.14 30.75
C LYS A 89 -3.30 -4.11 30.20
N ILE A 90 -2.12 -3.62 29.79
CA ILE A 90 -1.01 -4.46 29.32
C ILE A 90 -0.49 -5.36 30.45
N LYS A 91 -0.34 -4.80 31.66
CA LYS A 91 0.10 -5.56 32.84
C LYS A 91 -0.83 -6.73 33.14
N ASN A 92 -2.14 -6.47 33.24
CA ASN A 92 -3.14 -7.49 33.50
C ASN A 92 -3.18 -8.55 32.38
N PHE A 93 -2.96 -8.14 31.13
CA PHE A 93 -2.86 -9.06 30.00
C PHE A 93 -1.62 -9.96 30.12
N ALA A 94 -0.45 -9.39 30.45
CA ALA A 94 0.76 -10.17 30.71
C ALA A 94 0.59 -11.18 31.85
N ASP A 95 -0.10 -10.79 32.93
CA ASP A 95 -0.36 -11.65 34.10
C ASP A 95 -1.35 -12.80 33.78
N SER A 96 -2.20 -12.65 32.76
CA SER A 96 -3.20 -13.66 32.35
C SER A 96 -2.78 -14.52 31.15
N GLY A 97 -1.63 -14.22 30.54
CA GLY A 97 -1.09 -14.88 29.35
C GLY A 97 -0.89 -13.90 28.19
N LEU A 98 0.31 -13.89 27.60
CA LEU A 98 0.73 -12.87 26.63
C LEU A 98 0.07 -12.95 25.24
N GLY A 99 -0.77 -13.95 24.94
CA GLY A 99 -1.48 -14.07 23.65
C GLY A 99 -0.57 -13.84 22.45
N ILE A 100 -0.90 -12.85 21.60
CA ILE A 100 -0.09 -12.46 20.42
C ILE A 100 1.28 -11.88 20.76
N PHE A 101 1.53 -11.50 22.02
CA PHE A 101 2.82 -11.01 22.51
C PHE A 101 3.68 -12.12 23.12
N ALA A 102 3.18 -13.36 23.17
CA ALA A 102 3.97 -14.50 23.61
C ALA A 102 5.13 -14.75 22.64
N ASN A 103 6.31 -15.09 23.18
CA ASN A 103 7.54 -15.33 22.41
C ASN A 103 7.96 -14.16 21.50
N GLY A 104 7.53 -12.93 21.80
CA GLY A 104 8.08 -11.73 21.16
C GLY A 104 9.52 -11.47 21.62
N TYR A 105 10.28 -10.71 20.84
CA TYR A 105 11.71 -10.45 21.07
C TYR A 105 11.97 -9.35 22.11
N TRP A 106 11.14 -9.27 23.15
CA TRP A 106 11.16 -8.18 24.13
C TRP A 106 12.49 -8.13 24.89
N GLY A 107 13.07 -6.93 25.04
CA GLY A 107 14.40 -6.74 25.61
C GLY A 107 15.57 -6.98 24.64
N HIS A 108 15.30 -7.35 23.38
CA HIS A 108 16.35 -7.49 22.36
C HIS A 108 17.13 -6.18 22.17
N PRO A 109 18.47 -6.21 22.02
CA PRO A 109 19.31 -5.00 21.94
C PRO A 109 19.00 -4.08 20.76
N ALA A 110 18.28 -4.58 19.76
CA ALA A 110 17.83 -3.77 18.63
C ALA A 110 16.68 -2.81 18.99
N TYR A 111 16.00 -2.96 20.14
CA TYR A 111 15.01 -2.00 20.64
C TYR A 111 15.70 -0.82 21.34
N LYS A 112 15.41 0.40 20.89
CA LYS A 112 16.08 1.63 21.35
C LYS A 112 15.14 2.64 22.01
N LEU A 113 13.84 2.43 21.93
CA LEU A 113 12.86 3.38 22.46
C LEU A 113 12.87 3.38 23.99
N PRO A 114 12.85 4.55 24.65
CA PRO A 114 12.69 4.63 26.10
C PRO A 114 11.30 4.12 26.52
N PRO A 115 11.11 3.72 27.79
CA PRO A 115 9.83 3.21 28.28
C PRO A 115 8.63 4.11 27.93
N GLU A 116 8.76 5.42 28.10
CA GLU A 116 7.70 6.39 27.82
C GLU A 116 7.26 6.39 26.36
N VAL A 117 8.20 6.33 25.41
CA VAL A 117 7.87 6.27 23.97
C VAL A 117 7.24 4.93 23.61
N ASN A 118 7.68 3.83 24.23
CA ASN A 118 7.01 2.54 24.04
C ASN A 118 5.56 2.59 24.55
N LEU A 119 5.31 3.20 25.71
CA LEU A 119 3.94 3.31 26.24
C LEU A 119 3.04 4.18 25.35
N ILE A 120 3.57 5.27 24.79
CA ILE A 120 2.84 6.10 23.81
C ILE A 120 2.48 5.25 22.58
N ALA A 121 3.46 4.58 21.98
CA ALA A 121 3.24 3.77 20.78
C ALA A 121 2.27 2.61 21.02
N VAL A 122 2.29 1.97 22.20
CA VAL A 122 1.30 0.92 22.53
C VAL A 122 -0.10 1.49 22.75
N ALA A 123 -0.23 2.68 23.35
CA ALA A 123 -1.52 3.35 23.44
C ALA A 123 -2.09 3.67 22.05
N HIS A 124 -1.25 4.21 21.16
CA HIS A 124 -1.63 4.52 19.79
C HIS A 124 -1.89 3.27 18.94
N TYR A 125 -1.20 2.15 19.20
CA TYR A 125 -1.52 0.84 18.61
C TYR A 125 -2.98 0.43 18.91
N LEU A 126 -3.42 0.62 20.16
CA LEU A 126 -4.78 0.30 20.58
C LEU A 126 -5.80 1.30 20.02
N ASP A 127 -5.45 2.59 19.98
CA ASP A 127 -6.29 3.61 19.36
C ASP A 127 -6.46 3.38 17.86
N ALA A 128 -5.40 2.98 17.16
CA ALA A 128 -5.44 2.62 15.75
C ALA A 128 -6.38 1.44 15.50
N LEU A 129 -6.43 0.45 16.41
CA LEU A 129 -7.31 -0.71 16.30
C LEU A 129 -8.79 -0.31 16.39
N GLU A 130 -9.12 0.69 17.20
CA GLU A 130 -10.45 1.27 17.32
C GLU A 130 -10.79 2.21 16.16
N TRP A 131 -9.83 3.00 15.68
CA TRP A 131 -10.03 3.96 14.59
C TRP A 131 -10.21 3.25 13.24
N GLN A 132 -9.46 2.18 12.97
CA GLN A 132 -9.42 1.58 11.63
C GLN A 132 -10.78 1.01 11.16
N LYS A 133 -11.65 0.57 12.08
CA LYS A 133 -12.99 0.08 11.73
C LYS A 133 -13.97 1.21 11.36
N GLU A 134 -13.63 2.45 11.69
CA GLU A 134 -14.47 3.63 11.45
C GLU A 134 -14.21 4.22 10.07
N ILE A 135 -12.94 4.41 9.68
CA ILE A 135 -12.58 4.98 8.37
C ILE A 135 -13.15 4.17 7.20
N VAL A 136 -13.22 2.84 7.35
CA VAL A 136 -13.77 1.96 6.32
C VAL A 136 -15.28 2.07 6.13
N LYS A 137 -16.00 2.83 6.98
CA LYS A 137 -17.42 3.15 6.74
C LYS A 137 -17.60 3.97 5.46
N ILE A 138 -16.58 4.69 4.99
CA ILE A 138 -16.61 5.33 3.66
C ILE A 138 -16.79 4.27 2.55
N HIS A 139 -16.07 3.14 2.62
CA HIS A 139 -16.31 2.02 1.70
C HIS A 139 -17.70 1.41 1.87
N ALA A 140 -18.22 1.34 3.10
CA ALA A 140 -19.56 0.81 3.33
C ALA A 140 -20.64 1.70 2.69
N VAL A 141 -20.47 3.02 2.74
CA VAL A 141 -21.37 3.98 2.09
C VAL A 141 -21.37 3.79 0.57
N PHE A 142 -20.19 3.83 -0.08
CA PHE A 142 -20.14 3.81 -1.55
C PHE A 142 -20.15 2.40 -2.18
N GLY A 143 -19.66 1.40 -1.46
CA GLY A 143 -19.47 0.04 -1.93
C GLY A 143 -20.27 -1.01 -1.15
N GLY A 144 -21.10 -0.62 -0.19
CA GLY A 144 -21.99 -1.47 0.57
C GLY A 144 -21.36 -2.22 1.77
N LYS A 145 -20.05 -2.51 1.74
CA LYS A 145 -19.35 -3.19 2.84
C LYS A 145 -17.83 -2.98 2.82
N ASN A 146 -17.19 -3.28 3.95
CA ASN A 146 -15.76 -3.53 4.06
C ASN A 146 -15.54 -4.67 5.08
N PRO A 147 -14.71 -5.69 4.78
CA PRO A 147 -13.92 -5.91 3.56
C PRO A 147 -14.75 -6.20 2.30
N HIS A 148 -14.09 -6.13 1.15
CA HIS A 148 -14.66 -6.43 -0.19
C HIS A 148 -15.87 -5.56 -0.61
N PRO A 149 -15.71 -4.22 -0.73
CA PRO A 149 -16.75 -3.39 -1.33
C PRO A 149 -17.03 -3.79 -2.79
N ASN A 150 -18.24 -3.48 -3.25
CA ASN A 150 -18.69 -3.75 -4.60
C ASN A 150 -18.22 -2.65 -5.57
N TYR A 151 -17.94 -3.04 -6.82
CA TYR A 151 -17.61 -2.17 -7.94
C TYR A 151 -18.47 -2.55 -9.15
N LEU A 152 -18.52 -1.69 -10.16
CA LEU A 152 -19.31 -1.88 -11.37
C LEU A 152 -18.49 -1.46 -12.60
N VAL A 153 -18.41 -2.31 -13.63
CA VAL A 153 -17.84 -1.92 -14.94
C VAL A 153 -18.70 -0.79 -15.50
N GLY A 154 -18.08 0.31 -15.92
CA GLY A 154 -18.78 1.52 -16.41
C GLY A 154 -19.11 2.55 -15.32
N GLY A 155 -18.76 2.31 -14.05
CA GLY A 155 -18.93 3.31 -13.00
C GLY A 155 -18.89 2.76 -11.57
N VAL A 156 -19.90 3.09 -10.77
CA VAL A 156 -20.10 2.58 -9.40
C VAL A 156 -21.57 2.20 -9.18
N PRO A 157 -21.87 1.22 -8.32
CA PRO A 157 -23.24 0.75 -8.13
C PRO A 157 -24.11 1.69 -7.28
N CYS A 158 -23.50 2.63 -6.55
CA CYS A 158 -24.22 3.58 -5.71
C CYS A 158 -24.73 4.76 -6.56
N SER A 159 -26.05 4.98 -6.56
CA SER A 159 -26.67 6.20 -7.10
C SER A 159 -26.61 7.32 -6.08
N ILE A 160 -26.51 8.56 -6.56
CA ILE A 160 -26.60 9.76 -5.72
C ILE A 160 -27.90 10.48 -6.05
N ASP A 161 -28.73 10.65 -5.03
CA ASP A 161 -29.93 11.47 -5.07
C ASP A 161 -30.20 11.96 -3.64
N THR A 162 -30.20 13.29 -3.46
CA THR A 162 -30.35 13.91 -2.14
C THR A 162 -31.78 13.90 -1.62
N ASP A 163 -32.75 13.64 -2.51
CA ASP A 163 -34.18 13.65 -2.19
C ASP A 163 -34.73 12.22 -2.01
N GLU A 164 -33.93 11.18 -2.32
CA GLU A 164 -34.31 9.77 -2.24
C GLU A 164 -33.68 9.05 -1.02
N VAL A 165 -34.48 8.28 -0.30
CA VAL A 165 -34.04 7.60 0.93
C VAL A 165 -33.16 6.38 0.61
N ALA A 166 -33.43 5.71 -0.51
CA ALA A 166 -32.70 4.52 -0.93
C ALA A 166 -31.36 4.79 -1.66
N ALA A 167 -31.05 6.06 -1.96
CA ALA A 167 -29.82 6.48 -2.62
C ALA A 167 -28.78 7.04 -1.64
N ILE A 168 -27.59 7.37 -2.14
CA ILE A 168 -26.63 8.17 -1.39
C ILE A 168 -27.19 9.60 -1.30
N ASN A 169 -27.71 9.93 -0.13
CA ASN A 169 -28.30 11.22 0.19
C ASN A 169 -27.43 12.02 1.17
N THR A 170 -27.94 13.17 1.60
CA THR A 170 -27.23 14.11 2.48
C THR A 170 -26.75 13.49 3.79
N GLU A 171 -27.52 12.57 4.40
CA GLU A 171 -27.09 11.92 5.65
C GLU A 171 -25.87 11.02 5.41
N ARG A 172 -25.85 10.28 4.31
CA ARG A 172 -24.72 9.40 3.94
C ARG A 172 -23.47 10.20 3.61
N LEU A 173 -23.62 11.32 2.91
CA LEU A 173 -22.52 12.24 2.62
C LEU A 173 -21.98 12.90 3.90
N ASN A 174 -22.84 13.27 4.85
CA ASN A 174 -22.42 13.80 6.15
C ASN A 174 -21.63 12.77 6.97
N LEU A 175 -22.01 11.49 6.91
CA LEU A 175 -21.23 10.41 7.53
C LEU A 175 -19.83 10.34 6.91
N VAL A 176 -19.71 10.41 5.57
CA VAL A 176 -18.40 10.41 4.89
C VAL A 176 -17.56 11.62 5.35
N ALA A 177 -18.14 12.82 5.37
CA ALA A 177 -17.45 14.03 5.83
C ALA A 177 -16.93 13.89 7.27
N TYR A 178 -17.75 13.31 8.16
CA TYR A 178 -17.36 13.04 9.54
C TYR A 178 -16.17 12.07 9.63
N GLN A 179 -16.20 10.98 8.87
CA GLN A 179 -15.10 10.01 8.85
C GLN A 179 -13.80 10.60 8.27
N ILE A 180 -13.90 11.46 7.25
CA ILE A 180 -12.74 12.18 6.71
C ILE A 180 -12.12 13.09 7.78
N LYS A 181 -12.94 13.82 8.54
CA LYS A 181 -12.45 14.66 9.65
C LYS A 181 -11.75 13.83 10.73
N LYS A 182 -12.29 12.64 11.06
CA LYS A 182 -11.67 11.71 12.02
C LYS A 182 -10.39 11.07 11.47
N ALA A 183 -10.28 10.86 10.17
CA ALA A 183 -9.02 10.47 9.55
C ALA A 183 -7.98 11.58 9.62
N GLU A 184 -8.37 12.82 9.37
CA GLU A 184 -7.48 13.98 9.46
C GLU A 184 -6.88 14.14 10.86
N GLU A 185 -7.72 14.07 11.89
CA GLU A 185 -7.30 14.11 13.29
C GLU A 185 -6.31 12.99 13.61
N PHE A 186 -6.64 11.74 13.28
CA PHE A 186 -5.80 10.59 13.61
C PHE A 186 -4.46 10.57 12.86
N VAL A 187 -4.47 10.87 11.56
CA VAL A 187 -3.24 10.86 10.76
C VAL A 187 -2.28 11.95 11.23
N ASN A 188 -2.79 13.17 11.45
CA ASN A 188 -1.95 14.31 11.78
C ASN A 188 -1.50 14.36 13.24
N GLU A 189 -2.33 13.85 14.16
CA GLU A 189 -2.03 13.93 15.60
C GLU A 189 -1.52 12.59 16.18
N VAL A 190 -1.64 11.47 15.46
CA VAL A 190 -1.20 10.15 15.96
C VAL A 190 -0.19 9.51 15.02
N TYR A 191 -0.57 9.18 13.78
CA TYR A 191 0.31 8.42 12.88
C TYR A 191 1.60 9.16 12.48
N ILE A 192 1.50 10.37 11.94
CA ILE A 192 2.69 11.11 11.48
C ILE A 192 3.62 11.48 12.64
N PRO A 193 3.14 11.97 13.80
CA PRO A 193 4.03 12.24 14.93
C PRO A 193 4.76 11.00 15.44
N ASP A 194 4.07 9.86 15.58
CA ASP A 194 4.69 8.60 16.03
C ASP A 194 5.76 8.11 15.04
N LEU A 195 5.45 8.16 13.74
CA LEU A 195 6.39 7.81 12.69
C LEU A 195 7.69 8.63 12.80
N LEU A 196 7.58 9.95 12.99
CA LEU A 196 8.73 10.84 13.13
C LEU A 196 9.49 10.60 14.44
N ALA A 197 8.77 10.34 15.54
CA ALA A 197 9.37 10.05 16.84
C ALA A 197 10.20 8.75 16.79
N VAL A 198 9.64 7.68 16.21
CA VAL A 198 10.33 6.40 15.99
C VAL A 198 11.51 6.61 15.04
N ALA A 199 11.29 7.26 13.89
CA ALA A 199 12.35 7.47 12.90
C ALA A 199 13.55 8.24 13.47
N ASN A 200 13.31 9.22 14.35
CA ASN A 200 14.37 10.01 14.95
C ASN A 200 15.32 9.17 15.85
N LEU A 201 14.80 8.13 16.51
CA LEU A 201 15.58 7.22 17.37
C LEU A 201 16.24 6.06 16.62
N TYR A 202 15.79 5.80 15.39
CA TYR A 202 16.30 4.71 14.53
C TYR A 202 16.97 5.23 13.25
N LYS A 203 17.54 6.44 13.25
CA LYS A 203 18.22 7.03 12.07
C LYS A 203 19.33 6.15 11.48
N ASP A 204 19.94 5.25 12.25
CA ASP A 204 20.92 4.30 11.74
C ASP A 204 20.32 3.30 10.74
N TRP A 205 19.01 3.02 10.82
CA TRP A 205 18.28 2.20 9.86
C TRP A 205 18.15 2.84 8.47
N ALA A 206 18.49 4.11 8.33
CA ALA A 206 18.64 4.76 7.02
C ALA A 206 19.78 4.17 6.17
N LYS A 207 20.63 3.31 6.75
CA LYS A 207 21.78 2.69 6.07
C LYS A 207 21.49 1.27 5.57
N TYR A 208 20.43 0.63 6.07
CA TYR A 208 20.17 -0.79 5.84
C TYR A 208 18.92 -1.01 5.00
N GLY A 209 18.91 -2.12 4.28
CA GLY A 209 17.79 -2.55 3.46
C GLY A 209 17.43 -1.63 2.32
N GLY A 210 18.38 -0.91 1.74
CA GLY A 210 18.14 -0.13 0.53
C GLY A 210 17.85 -0.95 -0.73
N GLY A 211 18.20 -2.24 -0.72
CA GLY A 211 17.81 -3.21 -1.75
C GLY A 211 18.20 -2.82 -3.17
N LEU A 212 17.22 -2.85 -4.06
CA LEU A 212 17.39 -2.51 -5.47
C LEU A 212 17.65 -1.01 -5.67
N SER A 213 18.13 -0.66 -6.85
CA SER A 213 18.29 0.74 -7.29
C SER A 213 17.18 1.21 -8.22
N ASN A 214 16.20 0.35 -8.52
CA ASN A 214 15.22 0.58 -9.56
C ASN A 214 13.81 0.58 -8.96
N TYR A 215 12.97 1.53 -9.39
CA TYR A 215 11.65 1.75 -8.83
C TYR A 215 10.59 1.85 -9.93
N LEU A 216 9.40 1.30 -9.71
CA LEU A 216 8.31 1.28 -10.68
C LEU A 216 7.00 1.75 -10.04
N ALA A 217 6.31 2.65 -10.72
CA ALA A 217 4.95 3.08 -10.37
C ALA A 217 4.08 3.19 -11.62
N TYR A 218 2.84 2.71 -11.55
CA TYR A 218 1.85 2.80 -12.64
C TYR A 218 1.04 4.10 -12.63
N GLY A 219 1.18 4.90 -11.56
CA GLY A 219 0.43 6.12 -11.34
C GLY A 219 -1.03 5.85 -10.95
N GLU A 220 -1.65 6.79 -10.25
CA GLU A 220 -3.00 6.63 -9.69
C GLU A 220 -3.66 7.99 -9.40
N PHE A 221 -4.96 7.93 -9.11
CA PHE A 221 -5.83 9.05 -8.82
C PHE A 221 -5.96 9.97 -10.05
N PRO A 222 -6.58 9.48 -11.14
CA PRO A 222 -6.93 10.33 -12.28
C PRO A 222 -7.86 11.46 -11.84
N THR A 223 -7.63 12.66 -12.39
CA THR A 223 -8.49 13.83 -12.14
C THR A 223 -9.25 14.29 -13.37
N ASN A 224 -8.92 13.73 -14.54
CA ASN A 224 -9.56 14.05 -15.80
C ASN A 224 -9.60 12.83 -16.73
N GLY A 225 -10.20 11.74 -16.24
CA GLY A 225 -10.32 10.49 -16.97
C GLY A 225 -9.07 9.61 -16.87
N PHE A 226 -9.28 8.32 -16.62
CA PHE A 226 -8.19 7.35 -16.44
C PHE A 226 -7.22 7.21 -17.64
N SER A 227 -7.65 7.50 -18.86
CA SER A 227 -6.76 7.47 -20.04
C SER A 227 -5.79 8.66 -20.09
N ASN A 228 -6.07 9.74 -19.37
CA ASN A 228 -5.21 10.93 -19.30
C ASN A 228 -4.20 10.81 -18.17
N VAL A 229 -3.10 10.10 -18.43
CA VAL A 229 -2.03 9.81 -17.45
C VAL A 229 -1.43 11.08 -16.83
N ASN A 230 -1.38 12.18 -17.59
CA ASN A 230 -0.84 13.46 -17.10
C ASN A 230 -1.75 14.13 -16.04
N SER A 231 -2.99 13.66 -15.89
CA SER A 231 -3.94 14.16 -14.88
C SER A 231 -3.82 13.45 -13.53
N PHE A 232 -2.94 12.47 -13.40
CA PHE A 232 -2.86 11.66 -12.20
C PHE A 232 -2.20 12.43 -11.05
N LYS A 233 -2.71 12.30 -9.82
CA LYS A 233 -2.01 12.85 -8.64
C LYS A 233 -0.68 12.15 -8.40
N TYR A 234 -0.61 10.84 -8.66
CA TYR A 234 0.63 10.08 -8.64
C TYR A 234 1.14 9.78 -10.05
N ALA A 235 2.40 10.12 -10.31
CA ALA A 235 3.00 9.95 -11.63
C ALA A 235 3.19 8.46 -11.98
N ARG A 236 3.13 8.17 -13.28
CA ARG A 236 3.51 6.88 -13.87
C ARG A 236 4.95 6.95 -14.36
N GLY A 237 5.75 5.94 -14.05
CA GLY A 237 7.09 5.82 -14.60
C GLY A 237 7.96 4.80 -13.88
N ALA A 238 9.19 4.67 -14.39
CA ALA A 238 10.25 3.88 -13.80
C ALA A 238 11.50 4.72 -13.56
N ILE A 239 12.19 4.48 -12.46
CA ILE A 239 13.51 5.02 -12.14
C ILE A 239 14.50 3.88 -12.19
N LEU A 240 15.66 4.09 -12.83
CA LEU A 240 16.77 3.15 -12.86
C LEU A 240 17.98 3.75 -12.15
N GLY A 241 18.75 2.91 -11.44
CA GLY A 241 20.02 3.33 -10.84
C GLY A 241 19.91 4.45 -9.79
N ARG A 242 18.74 4.63 -9.17
CA ARG A 242 18.41 5.76 -8.26
C ARG A 242 18.56 7.14 -8.91
N ASP A 243 18.55 7.21 -10.23
CA ASP A 243 18.62 8.47 -10.97
C ASP A 243 17.27 9.21 -10.92
N LEU A 244 17.17 10.20 -10.03
CA LEU A 244 15.97 11.04 -9.90
C LEU A 244 15.90 12.18 -10.94
N SER A 245 16.89 12.30 -11.82
CA SER A 245 16.87 13.28 -12.91
C SER A 245 16.10 12.80 -14.14
N HIS A 246 15.82 11.49 -14.21
CA HIS A 246 15.15 10.88 -15.36
C HIS A 246 14.07 9.89 -14.93
N VAL A 247 12.86 10.07 -15.47
CA VAL A 247 11.75 9.13 -15.30
C VAL A 247 11.47 8.46 -16.64
N HIS A 248 11.66 7.15 -16.71
CA HIS A 248 11.36 6.38 -17.90
C HIS A 248 9.85 6.14 -18.03
N PRO A 249 9.28 6.28 -19.24
CA PRO A 249 7.88 5.96 -19.47
C PRO A 249 7.64 4.45 -19.34
N VAL A 250 6.46 4.09 -18.83
CA VAL A 250 6.01 2.71 -18.66
C VAL A 250 4.76 2.49 -19.50
N ASN A 251 4.82 1.52 -20.39
CA ASN A 251 3.72 1.08 -21.24
C ASN A 251 3.37 -0.38 -20.95
N PRO A 252 2.28 -0.65 -20.21
CA PRO A 252 1.89 -2.02 -19.87
C PRO A 252 1.32 -2.81 -21.05
N ARG A 253 1.14 -2.19 -22.22
CA ARG A 253 0.71 -2.86 -23.45
C ARG A 253 1.90 -3.30 -24.32
N ASP A 254 3.10 -2.79 -24.06
CA ASP A 254 4.28 -3.21 -24.79
C ASP A 254 4.77 -4.57 -24.27
N SER A 255 4.65 -5.59 -25.14
CA SER A 255 5.07 -6.97 -24.87
C SER A 255 6.54 -7.14 -24.46
N GLN A 256 7.38 -6.12 -24.69
CA GLN A 256 8.79 -6.14 -24.33
C GLN A 256 9.09 -5.48 -22.98
N GLU A 257 8.11 -4.81 -22.35
CA GLU A 257 8.30 -4.15 -21.06
C GLU A 257 8.12 -5.10 -19.89
N ILE A 258 6.88 -5.48 -19.58
CA ILE A 258 6.56 -6.27 -18.38
C ILE A 258 6.49 -7.74 -18.76
N LYS A 259 7.39 -8.55 -18.21
CA LYS A 259 7.40 -10.00 -18.40
C LYS A 259 7.51 -10.70 -17.07
N GLU A 260 6.85 -11.84 -16.93
CA GLU A 260 7.00 -12.76 -15.82
C GLU A 260 7.87 -13.95 -16.22
N TYR A 261 8.77 -14.34 -15.32
CA TYR A 261 9.64 -15.50 -15.44
C TYR A 261 9.27 -16.55 -14.40
N ILE A 262 9.62 -17.81 -14.65
CA ILE A 262 9.34 -18.95 -13.76
C ILE A 262 10.57 -19.79 -13.41
N ALA A 263 11.77 -19.31 -13.74
CA ALA A 263 13.02 -20.06 -13.56
C ALA A 263 13.19 -20.62 -12.13
N SER A 264 12.82 -19.83 -11.12
CA SER A 264 12.91 -20.22 -9.70
C SER A 264 11.54 -20.41 -9.04
N SER A 265 10.49 -20.58 -9.84
CA SER A 265 9.09 -20.62 -9.38
C SER A 265 8.42 -21.96 -9.72
N TRP A 266 7.50 -22.42 -8.87
CA TRP A 266 6.78 -23.70 -9.02
C TRP A 266 5.66 -23.66 -10.08
N TYR A 267 6.05 -23.38 -11.32
CA TYR A 267 5.20 -23.36 -12.50
C TYR A 267 5.93 -23.98 -13.69
N ASP A 268 5.16 -24.42 -14.68
CA ASP A 268 5.66 -24.74 -16.02
C ASP A 268 5.02 -23.81 -17.06
N TYR A 269 5.77 -23.53 -18.12
CA TYR A 269 5.27 -22.92 -19.34
C TYR A 269 5.26 -23.98 -20.44
N ASP A 270 4.26 -23.94 -21.32
CA ASP A 270 4.14 -24.89 -22.44
C ASP A 270 5.29 -24.70 -23.46
N GLY A 271 5.90 -23.52 -23.48
CA GLY A 271 7.05 -23.16 -24.31
C GLY A 271 8.41 -23.23 -23.61
N ASP A 272 9.32 -22.32 -23.98
CA ASP A 272 10.64 -22.22 -23.33
C ASP A 272 10.49 -21.72 -21.88
N ALA A 273 10.82 -22.57 -20.91
CA ALA A 273 10.77 -22.25 -19.48
C ALA A 273 11.70 -21.09 -19.06
N LYS A 274 12.67 -20.71 -19.91
CA LYS A 274 13.55 -19.56 -19.67
C LYS A 274 12.99 -18.26 -20.25
N ALA A 275 12.01 -18.33 -21.15
CA ALA A 275 11.42 -17.16 -21.76
C ALA A 275 10.49 -16.43 -20.77
N GLY A 276 10.59 -15.10 -20.76
CA GLY A 276 9.65 -14.26 -20.03
C GLY A 276 8.38 -14.08 -20.84
N LEU A 277 7.22 -14.27 -20.21
CA LEU A 277 5.92 -14.06 -20.85
C LEU A 277 5.34 -12.72 -20.42
N HIS A 278 4.93 -11.92 -21.40
CA HIS A 278 4.06 -10.77 -21.13
C HIS A 278 2.70 -11.28 -20.62
N PRO A 279 2.04 -10.64 -19.64
CA PRO A 279 0.82 -11.16 -19.03
C PRO A 279 -0.32 -11.53 -19.99
N TRP A 280 -0.48 -10.87 -21.14
CA TRP A 280 -1.46 -11.31 -22.15
C TRP A 280 -1.21 -12.70 -22.73
N ALA A 281 0.04 -13.13 -22.77
CA ALA A 281 0.46 -14.49 -23.12
C ALA A 281 0.82 -15.31 -21.89
N GLY A 282 0.61 -14.78 -20.68
CA GLY A 282 1.01 -15.43 -19.44
C GLY A 282 0.19 -16.69 -19.17
N GLU A 283 0.89 -17.68 -18.61
CA GLU A 283 0.37 -18.99 -18.22
C GLU A 283 0.51 -19.20 -16.71
N THR A 284 -0.37 -19.98 -16.11
CA THR A 284 -0.36 -20.26 -14.66
C THR A 284 -0.61 -21.76 -14.41
N ASN A 285 0.32 -22.59 -14.89
CA ASN A 285 0.29 -24.04 -14.70
C ASN A 285 1.14 -24.41 -13.48
N ILE A 286 0.51 -24.64 -12.32
CA ILE A 286 1.22 -24.91 -11.06
C ILE A 286 1.92 -26.26 -11.13
N HIS A 287 3.22 -26.29 -10.83
CA HIS A 287 4.02 -27.51 -10.74
C HIS A 287 5.02 -27.43 -9.57
N TYR A 288 4.64 -28.05 -8.45
CA TYR A 288 5.49 -28.10 -7.26
C TYR A 288 6.65 -29.08 -7.44
N SER A 289 7.87 -28.55 -7.32
CA SER A 289 9.14 -29.30 -7.43
C SER A 289 10.06 -29.11 -6.22
N GLY A 290 9.50 -28.60 -5.11
CA GLY A 290 10.20 -28.41 -3.85
C GLY A 290 10.31 -29.69 -3.00
N PRO A 291 10.89 -29.58 -1.78
CA PRO A 291 11.00 -30.69 -0.83
C PRO A 291 9.63 -31.21 -0.36
N LYS A 292 9.53 -32.50 -0.07
CA LYS A 292 8.31 -33.06 0.54
C LYS A 292 8.19 -32.62 2.00
N PRO A 293 7.03 -32.12 2.47
CA PRO A 293 6.81 -31.81 3.88
C PRO A 293 6.85 -33.06 4.79
N PRO A 294 7.35 -32.95 6.04
CA PRO A 294 8.00 -31.77 6.61
C PRO A 294 9.44 -31.62 6.10
N PHE A 295 9.88 -30.37 5.90
CA PHE A 295 11.25 -30.04 5.51
C PHE A 295 11.76 -28.85 6.33
N GLU A 296 13.07 -28.72 6.46
CA GLU A 296 13.71 -27.67 7.27
C GLU A 296 14.21 -26.49 6.42
N THR A 297 14.49 -26.71 5.14
CA THR A 297 15.09 -25.69 4.27
C THR A 297 14.70 -25.85 2.80
N LEU A 298 14.67 -24.72 2.09
CA LEU A 298 14.59 -24.65 0.62
C LEU A 298 15.97 -24.45 -0.03
N ALA A 299 17.04 -24.33 0.76
CA ALA A 299 18.38 -24.15 0.23
C ALA A 299 18.79 -25.34 -0.65
N GLY A 300 19.35 -25.05 -1.82
CA GLY A 300 19.78 -26.05 -2.80
C GLY A 300 18.71 -26.45 -3.81
N TYR A 301 17.46 -25.98 -3.68
CA TYR A 301 16.43 -26.15 -4.70
C TYR A 301 16.49 -25.02 -5.73
N GLU A 302 16.43 -25.38 -7.03
CA GLU A 302 16.38 -24.42 -8.13
C GLU A 302 15.08 -23.59 -8.08
N LYS A 303 13.94 -24.27 -7.93
CA LYS A 303 12.62 -23.64 -7.76
C LYS A 303 12.24 -23.63 -6.27
N TYR A 304 11.93 -22.44 -5.74
CA TYR A 304 11.73 -22.25 -4.30
C TYR A 304 10.57 -21.32 -3.91
N SER A 305 9.70 -20.94 -4.87
CA SER A 305 8.59 -20.02 -4.58
C SER A 305 7.35 -20.28 -5.44
N PHE A 306 6.17 -19.94 -4.89
CA PHE A 306 4.91 -19.81 -5.64
C PHE A 306 4.74 -18.43 -6.28
N LEU A 307 5.64 -17.48 -6.05
CA LEU A 307 5.63 -16.22 -6.77
C LEU A 307 6.35 -16.41 -8.12
N LYS A 308 5.72 -16.00 -9.21
CA LYS A 308 6.42 -15.74 -10.48
C LYS A 308 7.37 -14.55 -10.32
N THR A 309 8.25 -14.34 -11.28
CA THR A 309 9.29 -13.32 -11.21
C THR A 309 9.10 -12.23 -12.28
N PRO A 310 8.38 -11.14 -11.98
CA PRO A 310 8.19 -10.05 -12.92
C PRO A 310 9.45 -9.18 -13.07
N ARG A 311 9.71 -8.72 -14.28
CA ARG A 311 10.78 -7.77 -14.64
C ARG A 311 10.22 -6.71 -15.57
N TRP A 312 10.76 -5.49 -15.48
CA TRP A 312 10.49 -4.42 -16.42
C TRP A 312 11.72 -4.20 -17.30
N LYS A 313 11.63 -4.51 -18.59
CA LYS A 313 12.75 -4.48 -19.55
C LYS A 313 13.98 -5.20 -18.99
N GLU A 314 13.79 -6.41 -18.47
CA GLU A 314 14.83 -7.23 -17.81
C GLU A 314 15.38 -6.68 -16.48
N ASN A 315 14.84 -5.58 -15.95
CA ASN A 315 15.28 -5.03 -14.66
C ASN A 315 14.39 -5.54 -13.53
N PRO A 316 14.96 -5.97 -12.38
CA PRO A 316 14.21 -6.12 -11.14
C PRO A 316 13.82 -4.73 -10.65
N MET A 317 12.56 -4.58 -10.21
CA MET A 317 11.98 -3.32 -9.78
C MET A 317 11.45 -3.45 -8.36
N GLU A 318 11.68 -2.43 -7.54
CA GLU A 318 10.95 -2.23 -6.29
C GLU A 318 9.68 -1.40 -6.56
N VAL A 319 8.56 -1.82 -6.00
CA VAL A 319 7.27 -1.11 -6.07
C VAL A 319 6.77 -0.81 -4.67
N GLY A 320 5.89 0.19 -4.53
CA GLY A 320 5.28 0.55 -3.25
C GLY A 320 5.30 2.04 -2.97
N PRO A 321 5.03 2.45 -1.72
CA PRO A 321 5.00 3.85 -1.32
C PRO A 321 6.30 4.58 -1.68
N LEU A 322 7.47 3.98 -1.40
CA LEU A 322 8.76 4.58 -1.75
C LEU A 322 8.91 4.81 -3.26
N ALA A 323 8.67 3.77 -4.07
CA ALA A 323 8.77 3.86 -5.52
C ALA A 323 7.90 4.98 -6.09
N ARG A 324 6.67 5.11 -5.60
CA ARG A 324 5.72 6.10 -6.07
C ARG A 324 6.09 7.53 -5.69
N LEU A 325 6.55 7.74 -4.46
CA LEU A 325 7.04 9.05 -4.04
C LEU A 325 8.26 9.44 -4.85
N LEU A 326 9.21 8.52 -5.09
CA LEU A 326 10.39 8.79 -5.90
C LEU A 326 10.03 9.14 -7.35
N VAL A 327 9.16 8.36 -7.99
CA VAL A 327 8.70 8.62 -9.37
C VAL A 327 7.97 9.97 -9.45
N SER A 328 7.05 10.26 -8.53
CA SER A 328 6.30 11.52 -8.54
C SER A 328 7.19 12.74 -8.18
N TYR A 329 8.16 12.55 -7.28
CA TYR A 329 9.17 13.56 -6.95
C TYR A 329 10.03 13.90 -8.18
N ALA A 330 10.56 12.88 -8.87
CA ALA A 330 11.35 13.05 -10.08
C ALA A 330 10.52 13.66 -11.23
N SER A 331 9.23 13.31 -11.35
CA SER A 331 8.29 13.90 -12.29
C SER A 331 7.87 15.35 -11.95
N GLY A 332 8.29 15.90 -10.82
CA GLY A 332 8.07 17.31 -10.51
C GLY A 332 6.79 17.65 -9.76
N HIS A 333 6.09 16.67 -9.18
CA HIS A 333 4.85 16.90 -8.44
C HIS A 333 5.12 17.71 -7.17
N ALA A 334 4.53 18.90 -7.09
CA ALA A 334 4.89 19.91 -6.08
C ALA A 334 4.50 19.50 -4.65
N ASP A 335 3.31 18.95 -4.50
CA ASP A 335 2.78 18.39 -3.25
C ASP A 335 3.66 17.24 -2.71
N VAL A 336 4.07 16.32 -3.58
CA VAL A 336 4.99 15.23 -3.23
C VAL A 336 6.36 15.79 -2.81
N LYS A 337 6.92 16.73 -3.58
CA LYS A 337 8.20 17.38 -3.25
C LYS A 337 8.14 18.08 -1.90
N GLU A 338 7.06 18.79 -1.61
CA GLU A 338 6.88 19.50 -0.34
C GLU A 338 6.89 18.53 0.84
N VAL A 339 6.07 17.48 0.79
CA VAL A 339 5.95 16.49 1.88
C VAL A 339 7.27 15.74 2.11
N VAL A 340 7.96 15.34 1.03
CA VAL A 340 9.26 14.67 1.12
C VAL A 340 10.33 15.61 1.69
N ASN A 341 10.50 16.80 1.12
CA ASN A 341 11.53 17.75 1.56
C ASN A 341 11.32 18.21 3.00
N SER A 342 10.06 18.47 3.40
CA SER A 342 9.70 18.84 4.77
C SER A 342 10.08 17.74 5.76
N THR A 343 9.83 16.48 5.41
CA THR A 343 10.15 15.32 6.26
C THR A 343 11.66 15.11 6.40
N LEU A 344 12.40 15.14 5.29
CA LEU A 344 13.87 15.05 5.31
C LEU A 344 14.48 16.19 6.13
N GLY A 345 13.96 17.42 5.96
CA GLY A 345 14.37 18.60 6.72
C GLY A 345 14.13 18.45 8.22
N LYS A 346 12.94 17.99 8.64
CA LYS A 346 12.61 17.74 10.06
C LYS A 346 13.51 16.68 10.69
N LEU A 347 13.84 15.64 9.94
CA LEU A 347 14.72 14.57 10.42
C LEU A 347 16.21 14.94 10.34
N GLY A 348 16.58 15.96 9.57
CA GLY A 348 17.97 16.35 9.33
C GLY A 348 18.77 15.26 8.62
N VAL A 349 18.14 14.55 7.66
CA VAL A 349 18.75 13.46 6.89
C VAL A 349 18.76 13.80 5.39
N PRO A 350 19.75 13.32 4.62
CA PRO A 350 19.85 13.62 3.20
C PRO A 350 18.90 12.72 2.38
N THR A 351 18.70 13.04 1.10
CA THR A 351 17.79 12.30 0.21
C THR A 351 18.14 10.81 0.11
N GLU A 352 19.41 10.45 0.24
CA GLU A 352 19.89 9.07 0.21
C GLU A 352 19.28 8.21 1.34
N ALA A 353 18.84 8.83 2.44
CA ALA A 353 18.17 8.13 3.53
C ALA A 353 16.84 7.48 3.09
N LEU A 354 16.22 7.95 2.01
CA LEU A 354 15.02 7.35 1.43
C LEU A 354 15.27 5.93 0.92
N PHE A 355 16.51 5.62 0.50
CA PHE A 355 16.86 4.32 -0.06
C PHE A 355 17.21 3.32 1.04
N SER A 356 16.26 3.05 1.93
CA SER A 356 16.47 2.22 3.11
C SER A 356 15.16 1.63 3.65
N THR A 357 15.28 0.71 4.62
CA THR A 357 14.15 0.21 5.43
C THR A 357 13.41 1.38 6.08
N LEU A 358 14.13 2.29 6.72
CA LEU A 358 13.53 3.47 7.37
C LEU A 358 12.86 4.39 6.34
N GLY A 359 13.46 4.54 5.17
CA GLY A 359 12.93 5.33 4.05
C GLY A 359 11.62 4.78 3.51
N ARG A 360 11.47 3.45 3.39
CA ARG A 360 10.19 2.81 3.03
C ARG A 360 9.12 3.04 4.08
N THR A 361 9.47 2.88 5.35
CA THR A 361 8.54 3.13 6.46
C THR A 361 8.08 4.59 6.49
N ALA A 362 9.01 5.53 6.31
CA ALA A 362 8.70 6.95 6.19
C ALA A 362 7.79 7.21 4.96
N ALA A 363 8.14 6.67 3.80
CA ALA A 363 7.37 6.83 2.57
C ALA A 363 5.92 6.39 2.73
N ARG A 364 5.64 5.31 3.48
CA ARG A 364 4.26 4.87 3.76
C ARG A 364 3.46 5.88 4.58
N GLY A 365 4.09 6.55 5.54
CA GLY A 365 3.45 7.65 6.27
C GLY A 365 3.17 8.86 5.41
N LEU A 366 4.14 9.25 4.58
CA LEU A 366 3.97 10.38 3.66
C LEU A 366 2.89 10.10 2.61
N ASP A 367 2.82 8.85 2.11
CA ASP A 367 1.77 8.39 1.21
C ASP A 367 0.39 8.44 1.88
N ALA A 368 0.29 8.15 3.18
CA ALA A 368 -0.96 8.35 3.94
C ALA A 368 -1.32 9.84 4.11
N ALA A 369 -0.36 10.70 4.40
CA ALA A 369 -0.60 12.14 4.51
C ALA A 369 -1.09 12.74 3.18
N LEU A 370 -0.49 12.34 2.05
CA LEU A 370 -0.93 12.74 0.72
C LEU A 370 -2.32 12.18 0.39
N ALA A 371 -2.57 10.89 0.67
CA ALA A 371 -3.88 10.28 0.46
C ALA A 371 -4.99 11.00 1.25
N LEU A 372 -4.70 11.51 2.45
CA LEU A 372 -5.64 12.33 3.22
C LEU A 372 -5.96 13.66 2.51
N ILE A 373 -4.94 14.35 1.99
CA ILE A 373 -5.12 15.59 1.22
C ILE A 373 -6.02 15.32 0.02
N TYR A 374 -5.68 14.29 -0.77
CA TYR A 374 -6.45 13.94 -1.96
C TYR A 374 -7.87 13.47 -1.63
N LEU A 375 -8.07 12.72 -0.55
CA LEU A 375 -9.41 12.30 -0.11
C LEU A 375 -10.31 13.51 0.17
N LYS A 376 -9.78 14.54 0.84
CA LYS A 376 -10.51 15.78 1.12
C LYS A 376 -10.85 16.53 -0.16
N GLU A 377 -9.91 16.63 -1.10
CA GLU A 377 -10.12 17.24 -2.40
C GLU A 377 -11.21 16.52 -3.19
N PHE A 378 -11.09 15.19 -3.38
CA PHE A 378 -12.07 14.42 -4.15
C PHE A 378 -13.46 14.44 -3.53
N PHE A 379 -13.56 14.44 -2.21
CA PHE A 379 -14.85 14.57 -1.53
C PHE A 379 -15.43 15.98 -1.72
N GLY A 380 -14.60 17.03 -1.69
CA GLY A 380 -15.00 18.39 -2.04
C GLY A 380 -15.56 18.48 -3.46
N ASP A 381 -14.84 17.94 -4.44
CA ASP A 381 -15.26 17.91 -5.84
C ASP A 381 -16.56 17.11 -6.04
N LEU A 382 -16.72 16.00 -5.31
CA LEU A 382 -17.97 15.24 -5.30
C LEU A 382 -19.12 16.10 -4.79
N MET A 383 -18.94 16.84 -3.69
CA MET A 383 -19.97 17.72 -3.13
C MET A 383 -20.35 18.86 -4.09
N GLU A 384 -19.41 19.43 -4.85
CA GLU A 384 -19.73 20.43 -5.88
C GLU A 384 -20.57 19.85 -7.02
N ARG A 385 -20.29 18.60 -7.44
CA ARG A 385 -21.12 17.89 -8.41
C ARG A 385 -22.52 17.58 -7.90
N VAL A 386 -22.65 17.22 -6.61
CA VAL A 386 -23.96 17.02 -5.98
C VAL A 386 -24.77 18.32 -5.97
N LYS A 387 -24.16 19.46 -5.62
CA LYS A 387 -24.82 20.78 -5.63
C LYS A 387 -25.34 21.17 -7.02
N THR A 388 -24.59 20.85 -8.06
CA THR A 388 -24.94 21.14 -9.46
C THR A 388 -25.80 20.05 -10.12
N ARG A 389 -26.16 18.99 -9.37
CA ARG A 389 -26.93 17.82 -9.84
C ARG A 389 -26.23 17.03 -10.96
N GLU A 390 -24.91 17.11 -11.05
CA GLU A 390 -24.08 16.27 -11.93
C GLU A 390 -23.79 14.91 -11.27
N THR A 391 -24.84 14.11 -11.06
CA THR A 391 -24.79 12.90 -10.22
C THR A 391 -24.79 11.57 -10.98
N SER A 392 -24.50 11.57 -12.29
CA SER A 392 -24.42 10.32 -13.08
C SER A 392 -23.27 9.44 -12.58
N THR A 393 -23.57 8.21 -12.14
CA THR A 393 -22.58 7.28 -11.57
C THR A 393 -22.35 6.02 -12.40
N PHE A 394 -23.04 5.85 -13.53
CA PHE A 394 -22.93 4.67 -14.38
C PHE A 394 -23.11 4.99 -15.86
N ASN A 395 -22.16 4.53 -16.69
CA ASN A 395 -22.29 4.47 -18.14
C ASN A 395 -22.71 3.05 -18.57
N ASN A 396 -23.90 2.92 -19.16
CA ASN A 396 -24.49 1.64 -19.56
C ASN A 396 -24.28 1.29 -21.05
N GLU A 397 -23.57 2.11 -21.83
CA GLU A 397 -23.39 1.93 -23.28
C GLU A 397 -22.82 0.56 -23.66
N LYS A 398 -21.94 0.02 -22.81
CA LYS A 398 -21.30 -1.30 -22.97
C LYS A 398 -21.67 -2.28 -21.85
N TRP A 399 -22.87 -2.16 -21.26
CA TRP A 399 -23.28 -3.11 -20.22
C TRP A 399 -23.57 -4.51 -20.77
N GLU A 400 -24.32 -4.58 -21.86
CA GLU A 400 -24.74 -5.86 -22.46
C GLU A 400 -23.60 -6.48 -23.29
N PRO A 401 -23.19 -7.75 -23.06
CA PRO A 401 -22.07 -8.37 -23.77
C PRO A 401 -22.19 -8.38 -25.30
N LYS A 402 -23.42 -8.37 -25.84
CA LYS A 402 -23.69 -8.27 -27.28
C LYS A 402 -23.20 -6.95 -27.91
N SER A 403 -22.88 -5.94 -27.10
CA SER A 403 -22.35 -4.64 -27.55
C SER A 403 -20.83 -4.59 -27.63
N TRP A 404 -20.15 -5.65 -27.17
CA TRP A 404 -18.69 -5.73 -27.12
C TRP A 404 -18.11 -6.26 -28.43
N PRO A 405 -16.84 -5.95 -28.74
CA PRO A 405 -16.10 -6.71 -29.74
C PRO A 405 -16.08 -8.21 -29.41
N SER A 406 -16.10 -9.06 -30.43
CA SER A 406 -16.04 -10.52 -30.23
C SER A 406 -14.68 -11.00 -29.71
N ASP A 407 -13.60 -10.26 -30.00
CA ASP A 407 -12.27 -10.46 -29.45
C ASP A 407 -11.71 -9.10 -29.03
N CYS A 408 -11.35 -8.95 -27.75
CA CYS A 408 -10.73 -7.74 -27.24
C CYS A 408 -9.80 -8.02 -26.05
N GLU A 409 -8.85 -7.13 -25.85
CA GLU A 409 -7.89 -7.20 -24.76
C GLU A 409 -7.76 -5.85 -24.03
N GLY A 410 -7.67 -5.92 -22.70
CA GLY A 410 -7.56 -4.74 -21.86
C GLY A 410 -6.50 -4.89 -20.79
N VAL A 411 -6.06 -3.77 -20.25
CA VAL A 411 -5.19 -3.68 -19.09
C VAL A 411 -5.72 -2.68 -18.07
N GLY A 412 -5.92 -3.16 -16.85
CA GLY A 412 -6.35 -2.35 -15.72
C GLY A 412 -5.20 -2.13 -14.76
N LEU A 413 -4.67 -0.91 -14.76
CA LEU A 413 -3.65 -0.50 -13.81
C LEU A 413 -4.27 0.09 -12.55
N ALA A 414 -3.63 -0.15 -11.42
CA ALA A 414 -3.86 0.57 -10.18
C ALA A 414 -2.55 0.68 -9.41
N GLU A 415 -2.42 1.72 -8.60
CA GLU A 415 -1.49 1.66 -7.48
C GLU A 415 -2.25 1.10 -6.28
N ALA A 416 -1.88 -0.07 -5.80
CA ALA A 416 -2.31 -0.58 -4.50
C ALA A 416 -1.47 0.02 -3.38
N PRO A 417 -1.90 -0.07 -2.10
CA PRO A 417 -1.07 0.39 -0.97
C PRO A 417 0.35 -0.18 -0.97
N ARG A 418 0.53 -1.39 -1.53
CA ARG A 418 1.83 -2.07 -1.65
C ARG A 418 2.58 -1.79 -2.97
N GLY A 419 2.00 -1.02 -3.91
CA GLY A 419 2.65 -0.61 -5.15
C GLY A 419 1.88 -0.93 -6.43
N ALA A 420 2.63 -1.06 -7.52
CA ALA A 420 2.13 -1.25 -8.88
C ALA A 420 1.35 -2.59 -9.05
N LEU A 421 0.04 -2.49 -9.29
CA LEU A 421 -0.87 -3.61 -9.56
C LEU A 421 -1.41 -3.50 -10.98
N ALA A 422 -1.42 -4.61 -11.70
CA ALA A 422 -2.02 -4.65 -13.01
C ALA A 422 -2.75 -5.97 -13.29
N HIS A 423 -3.89 -5.85 -13.96
CA HIS A 423 -4.72 -6.94 -14.46
C HIS A 423 -4.74 -6.87 -15.99
N TRP A 424 -4.34 -7.94 -16.66
CA TRP A 424 -4.47 -8.09 -18.11
C TRP A 424 -5.57 -9.09 -18.41
N ILE A 425 -6.52 -8.69 -19.25
CA ILE A 425 -7.66 -9.50 -19.63
C ILE A 425 -7.69 -9.68 -21.14
N LYS A 426 -8.07 -10.89 -21.57
CA LYS A 426 -8.53 -11.20 -22.94
C LYS A 426 -9.95 -11.69 -22.86
N ILE A 427 -10.83 -11.11 -23.67
CA ILE A 427 -12.24 -11.49 -23.77
C ILE A 427 -12.47 -12.04 -25.18
N LYS A 428 -13.08 -13.22 -25.26
CA LYS A 428 -13.51 -13.85 -26.50
C LYS A 428 -14.96 -14.29 -26.38
N ASP A 429 -15.79 -13.91 -27.35
CA ASP A 429 -17.22 -14.24 -27.44
C ASP A 429 -17.98 -13.93 -26.13
N GLY A 430 -17.67 -12.77 -25.53
CA GLY A 430 -18.27 -12.30 -24.28
C GLY A 430 -17.83 -13.06 -23.02
N LYS A 431 -16.78 -13.90 -23.10
CA LYS A 431 -16.21 -14.66 -21.98
C LYS A 431 -14.73 -14.36 -21.80
N ILE A 432 -14.23 -14.52 -20.58
CA ILE A 432 -12.81 -14.37 -20.27
C ILE A 432 -12.05 -15.55 -20.91
N ALA A 433 -11.14 -15.25 -21.83
CA ALA A 433 -10.26 -16.22 -22.48
C ALA A 433 -8.91 -16.36 -21.75
N ASN A 434 -8.35 -15.25 -21.25
CA ASN A 434 -7.20 -15.24 -20.36
C ASN A 434 -7.32 -14.09 -19.36
N TYR A 435 -6.81 -14.28 -18.15
CA TYR A 435 -6.77 -13.26 -17.11
C TYR A 435 -5.51 -13.44 -16.26
N GLN A 436 -4.57 -12.50 -16.37
CA GLN A 436 -3.29 -12.55 -15.67
C GLN A 436 -3.10 -11.31 -14.82
N LEU A 437 -2.51 -11.49 -13.64
CA LEU A 437 -2.31 -10.45 -12.66
C LEU A 437 -0.83 -10.38 -12.32
N VAL A 438 -0.26 -9.18 -12.37
CA VAL A 438 1.04 -8.90 -11.76
C VAL A 438 0.79 -7.96 -10.59
N VAL A 439 1.03 -8.48 -9.39
CA VAL A 439 0.63 -7.87 -8.11
C VAL A 439 1.86 -7.30 -7.40
N PRO A 440 1.76 -6.24 -6.58
CA PRO A 440 2.95 -5.56 -6.04
C PRO A 440 3.91 -6.47 -5.27
N THR A 441 3.38 -7.36 -4.42
CA THR A 441 4.21 -8.32 -3.69
C THR A 441 4.84 -9.38 -4.59
N THR A 442 4.30 -9.61 -5.80
CA THR A 442 4.96 -10.45 -6.82
C THR A 442 6.23 -9.76 -7.31
N TRP A 443 6.20 -8.43 -7.52
CA TRP A 443 7.43 -7.68 -7.82
C TRP A 443 8.44 -7.78 -6.70
N ASN A 444 8.05 -7.42 -5.48
CA ASN A 444 8.99 -7.27 -4.38
C ASN A 444 9.51 -8.60 -3.82
N GLY A 445 8.63 -9.60 -3.68
CA GLY A 445 8.92 -10.88 -3.04
C GLY A 445 9.24 -12.03 -3.99
N SER A 446 9.27 -11.79 -5.31
CA SER A 446 9.59 -12.84 -6.28
C SER A 446 10.97 -13.45 -6.07
N PRO A 447 11.17 -14.73 -6.44
CA PRO A 447 12.48 -15.36 -6.40
C PRO A 447 13.37 -14.82 -7.53
N CYS A 448 14.62 -15.31 -7.60
CA CYS A 448 15.56 -14.98 -8.65
C CYS A 448 15.02 -15.33 -10.06
N ASP A 449 15.35 -14.52 -11.05
CA ASP A 449 15.03 -14.80 -12.45
C ASP A 449 16.04 -15.74 -13.12
N HIS A 450 15.87 -15.95 -14.43
CA HIS A 450 16.74 -16.77 -15.27
C HIS A 450 18.20 -16.26 -15.38
N LYS A 451 18.48 -15.02 -14.97
CA LYS A 451 19.83 -14.43 -14.91
C LYS A 451 20.41 -14.47 -13.49
N GLY A 452 19.69 -15.04 -12.53
CA GLY A 452 20.06 -15.05 -11.11
C GLY A 452 19.92 -13.68 -10.44
N GLN A 453 19.16 -12.75 -11.02
CA GLN A 453 18.94 -11.43 -10.41
C GLN A 453 17.88 -11.53 -9.31
N ARG A 454 18.21 -11.03 -8.13
CA ARG A 454 17.32 -10.95 -6.96
C ARG A 454 16.24 -9.89 -7.13
N SER A 455 15.11 -10.09 -6.45
CA SER A 455 14.06 -9.08 -6.30
C SER A 455 14.20 -8.30 -4.98
N ALA A 456 13.29 -7.35 -4.73
CA ALA A 456 13.44 -6.33 -3.70
C ALA A 456 13.65 -6.88 -2.28
N TYR A 457 12.90 -7.91 -1.86
CA TYR A 457 13.01 -8.48 -0.52
C TYR A 457 14.38 -9.13 -0.29
N GLU A 458 14.79 -10.04 -1.17
CA GLU A 458 16.10 -10.70 -1.06
C GLU A 458 17.24 -9.69 -1.12
N ALA A 459 17.17 -8.72 -2.04
CA ALA A 459 18.19 -7.67 -2.18
C ALA A 459 18.26 -6.77 -0.93
N SER A 460 17.13 -6.48 -0.28
CA SER A 460 17.08 -5.62 0.90
C SER A 460 17.62 -6.30 2.16
N LEU A 461 17.62 -7.63 2.23
CA LEU A 461 18.20 -8.32 3.39
C LEU A 461 19.73 -8.38 3.36
N ILE A 462 20.35 -8.16 2.20
CA ILE A 462 21.80 -8.20 2.07
C ILE A 462 22.45 -7.06 2.85
N GLY A 463 23.36 -7.41 3.76
CA GLY A 463 24.10 -6.46 4.58
C GLY A 463 23.37 -5.98 5.84
N THR A 464 22.13 -6.43 6.09
CA THR A 464 21.43 -6.15 7.34
C THR A 464 22.09 -6.93 8.49
N PRO A 465 22.55 -6.24 9.57
CA PRO A 465 23.12 -6.91 10.72
C PRO A 465 22.03 -7.64 11.50
N VAL A 466 22.35 -8.84 12.01
CA VAL A 466 21.45 -9.63 12.86
C VAL A 466 22.16 -9.89 14.18
N ALA A 467 21.68 -9.28 15.26
CA ALA A 467 22.32 -9.42 16.57
C ALA A 467 22.10 -10.82 17.17
N ASN A 468 20.92 -11.41 16.95
CA ASN A 468 20.58 -12.75 17.39
C ASN A 468 19.78 -13.49 16.29
N ILE A 469 20.34 -14.57 15.75
CA ILE A 469 19.68 -15.32 14.66
C ILE A 469 18.43 -16.09 15.12
N GLN A 470 18.33 -16.41 16.41
CA GLN A 470 17.14 -17.01 17.00
C GLN A 470 16.01 -15.97 17.20
N GLU A 471 16.33 -14.68 17.17
CA GLU A 471 15.39 -13.57 17.38
C GLU A 471 15.58 -12.50 16.28
N PRO A 472 15.30 -12.83 15.00
CA PRO A 472 15.75 -12.04 13.85
C PRO A 472 14.88 -10.78 13.59
N VAL A 473 14.70 -9.93 14.60
CA VAL A 473 13.90 -8.69 14.50
C VAL A 473 14.41 -7.79 13.38
N GLU A 474 15.71 -7.79 13.10
CA GLU A 474 16.28 -6.99 12.03
C GLU A 474 15.84 -7.45 10.63
N ILE A 475 15.63 -8.75 10.44
CA ILE A 475 15.06 -9.30 9.20
C ILE A 475 13.59 -8.87 9.09
N LEU A 476 12.83 -8.98 10.19
CA LEU A 476 11.42 -8.58 10.22
C LEU A 476 11.25 -7.11 9.86
N ARG A 477 12.06 -6.20 10.42
CA ARG A 477 12.02 -4.76 10.10
C ARG A 477 12.11 -4.50 8.61
N THR A 478 13.03 -5.14 7.91
CA THR A 478 13.22 -4.93 6.47
C THR A 478 12.12 -5.58 5.63
N VAL A 479 11.63 -6.75 6.01
CA VAL A 479 10.54 -7.43 5.27
C VAL A 479 9.20 -6.71 5.47
N HIS A 480 8.94 -6.19 6.68
CA HIS A 480 7.74 -5.44 7.00
C HIS A 480 7.77 -3.99 6.48
N SER A 481 8.93 -3.37 6.24
CA SER A 481 8.99 -2.01 5.67
C SER A 481 8.49 -1.96 4.23
#